data_AF-A0A2K8WY38-F1
#
_entry.id   AF-A0A2K8WY38-F1
#
_cell.length_a   1.000
_cell.length_b   1.000
_cell.length_c   1.000
_cell.angle_alpha   90.00
_cell.angle_beta   90.00
_cell.angle_gamma   90.00
#
_symmetry.space_group_name_H-M   'P 1'
#
loop_
_entity.id
_entity.type
_entity.pdbx_description
1 polymer ?
#
loop_
_entity_poly.entity_id
_entity_poly.type
_entity_poly.pdbx_seq_one_letter_code
_entity_poly.pdbx_strand_id
1 'polypeptide(L)'
;MKDLCYAFLLVSLCFQNVNAQDITLFQQYNGRYDYTAIGNTLNQAENNLSQAFCEILPSSQASLNLPTNTSIIAAYLFWSGSGSGDTEVMLNTSTVIAEDTYTVDYNAGFNGILTYFASYANVTDQIISEGNGNYQFSGLDISDALANTPGYCNNRTNYAGWSLYVIYEDNTLPLNQVNLFLGLEIINEEVQDKTIILENVNVLDNDNAKIGFLAWEGDNALNFGESLSINGNILSNPPLNSADNAFNGTNSFTNANNFYNADLDVYNIENNIQIGDNQVTINLTTGAPDSNGIFRADLIIINNIITVLNSQLPDATIITNNYEVSCASRAVTLNYSVFNSNSTDTLPANTPIAFFIDAVLVDQSQTINDIPIGGEENNQITIQIPNSISDTFTIQLVVDNDGLNNGIITETNEVNNNNFQEIQLLPFPETIHLQPILECNKGYNKATFDLTEALSQINQNQYLSFSFYETTEDIVSDNTITNLASYGSSTTPQSIYITAFTELCFDLYVLDLVTENCPPYVPQGFSPNNDSINDYFNIQGLYSIFENHELLIYNRYGTLIFKGDNTTKWYGLINQGLNNHGKIVPVGTYFYVLNLKDSNYSVQTGWVYVNY
;
A
#
# COMPACT_ATOMS: atom_id res chain seq x y z
N MET A 1 -32.46 -3.48 -47.92
CA MET A 1 -31.15 -2.80 -47.91
C MET A 1 -30.37 -3.41 -46.76
N LYS A 2 -29.31 -4.16 -47.06
CA LYS A 2 -28.42 -4.76 -46.06
C LYS A 2 -27.15 -3.93 -46.09
N ASP A 3 -26.87 -3.23 -45.01
CA ASP A 3 -25.65 -2.43 -44.84
C ASP A 3 -24.50 -3.35 -44.45
N LEU A 4 -23.43 -3.28 -45.23
CA LEU A 4 -22.18 -4.00 -45.04
C LEU A 4 -21.17 -3.00 -44.47
N CYS A 5 -20.83 -3.14 -43.18
CA CYS A 5 -19.83 -2.32 -42.50
C CYS A 5 -18.45 -2.97 -42.70
N TYR A 6 -17.52 -2.26 -43.35
CA TYR A 6 -16.11 -2.65 -43.45
C TYR A 6 -15.34 -2.11 -42.24
N ALA A 7 -14.77 -3.00 -41.44
CA ALA A 7 -13.82 -2.65 -40.39
C ALA A 7 -12.40 -2.58 -41.00
N PHE A 8 -11.77 -1.40 -40.92
CA PHE A 8 -10.37 -1.19 -41.29
C PHE A 8 -9.51 -1.53 -40.07
N LEU A 9 -8.71 -2.60 -40.17
CA LEU A 9 -7.73 -2.97 -39.16
C LEU A 9 -6.43 -2.19 -39.43
N LEU A 10 -6.13 -1.20 -38.58
CA LEU A 10 -4.89 -0.41 -38.65
C LEU A 10 -3.81 -1.18 -37.89
N VAL A 11 -2.94 -1.88 -38.61
CA VAL A 11 -1.75 -2.52 -38.04
C VAL A 11 -0.68 -1.44 -37.84
N SER A 12 -0.51 -1.00 -36.59
CA SER A 12 0.61 -0.16 -36.18
C SER A 12 1.87 -1.04 -36.13
N LEU A 13 2.68 -1.00 -37.18
CA LEU A 13 4.07 -1.47 -37.14
C LEU A 13 4.89 -0.48 -36.31
N CYS A 14 5.07 -0.80 -35.03
CA CYS A 14 6.01 -0.10 -34.17
C CYS A 14 7.42 -0.62 -34.52
N PHE A 15 8.18 0.13 -35.31
CA PHE A 15 9.61 -0.07 -35.41
C PHE A 15 10.22 0.50 -34.14
N GLN A 16 10.57 -0.35 -33.17
CA GLN A 16 11.45 0.07 -32.08
C GLN A 16 12.87 0.14 -32.65
N ASN A 17 13.41 1.35 -32.76
CA ASN A 17 14.84 1.53 -32.86
C ASN A 17 15.41 1.16 -31.49
N VAL A 18 16.17 0.08 -31.42
CA VAL A 18 16.84 -0.36 -30.20
C VAL A 18 18.19 0.35 -30.17
N ASN A 19 18.31 1.34 -29.29
CA ASN A 19 19.61 1.94 -28.97
C ASN A 19 20.31 1.04 -27.94
N ALA A 20 21.65 1.14 -27.86
CA ALA A 20 22.46 0.55 -26.79
C ALA A 20 21.81 0.81 -25.42
N GLN A 21 21.84 -0.20 -24.54
CA GLN A 21 21.24 -0.12 -23.22
C GLN A 21 22.30 0.27 -22.21
N ASP A 22 22.06 1.38 -21.52
CA ASP A 22 22.99 1.92 -20.52
C ASP A 22 23.26 0.89 -19.41
N ILE A 23 24.51 0.82 -18.95
CA ILE A 23 24.89 0.00 -17.81
C ILE A 23 24.24 0.57 -16.54
N THR A 24 23.30 -0.18 -15.95
CA THR A 24 22.52 0.24 -14.77
C THR A 24 22.51 -0.85 -13.69
N LEU A 25 22.17 -0.47 -12.45
CA LEU A 25 22.11 -1.43 -11.33
C LEU A 25 21.08 -2.52 -11.63
N PHE A 26 21.54 -3.76 -11.69
CA PHE A 26 20.69 -4.93 -11.96
C PHE A 26 20.31 -5.65 -10.66
N GLN A 27 21.28 -5.94 -9.80
CA GLN A 27 21.06 -6.60 -8.51
C GLN A 27 22.00 -6.04 -7.44
N GLN A 28 21.53 -6.01 -6.20
CA GLN A 28 22.27 -5.56 -5.04
C GLN A 28 22.09 -6.56 -3.89
N TYR A 29 23.20 -6.97 -3.30
CA TYR A 29 23.23 -7.90 -2.16
C TYR A 29 24.04 -7.30 -1.03
N ASN A 30 23.42 -7.16 0.14
CA ASN A 30 24.03 -6.61 1.34
C ASN A 30 24.19 -7.72 2.39
N GLY A 31 25.41 -7.99 2.82
CA GLY A 31 25.69 -9.06 3.77
C GLY A 31 27.14 -9.50 3.74
N ARG A 32 27.46 -10.67 4.28
CA ARG A 32 28.82 -11.22 4.23
C ARG A 32 29.06 -11.92 2.89
N TYR A 33 28.94 -11.14 1.83
CA TYR A 33 28.89 -11.62 0.46
C TYR A 33 30.18 -11.27 -0.30
N ASP A 34 30.51 -12.15 -1.23
CA ASP A 34 31.51 -11.95 -2.26
C ASP A 34 31.03 -12.68 -3.54
N TYR A 35 31.77 -12.54 -4.64
CA TYR A 35 31.48 -13.21 -5.89
C TYR A 35 32.73 -13.84 -6.51
N THR A 36 32.46 -14.83 -7.36
CA THR A 36 33.41 -15.37 -8.34
C THR A 36 32.74 -15.42 -9.71
N ALA A 37 33.54 -15.59 -10.76
CA ALA A 37 33.04 -15.79 -12.10
C ALA A 37 33.75 -16.95 -12.79
N ILE A 38 33.01 -17.68 -13.62
CA ILE A 38 33.55 -18.65 -14.56
C ILE A 38 33.00 -18.34 -15.96
N GLY A 39 33.63 -18.87 -17.00
CA GLY A 39 33.13 -18.68 -18.36
C GLY A 39 34.12 -19.22 -19.36
N ASN A 40 33.72 -19.25 -20.62
CA ASN A 40 34.63 -19.56 -21.73
C ASN A 40 34.07 -18.97 -23.04
N THR A 41 34.93 -18.77 -24.03
CA THR A 41 34.51 -18.34 -25.36
C THR A 41 34.29 -19.54 -26.27
N LEU A 42 33.61 -19.32 -27.39
CA LEU A 42 33.42 -20.31 -28.45
C LEU A 42 34.33 -20.00 -29.66
N ASN A 43 35.21 -19.01 -29.55
CA ASN A 43 36.22 -18.70 -30.55
C ASN A 43 37.40 -19.68 -30.45
N GLN A 44 37.93 -20.12 -31.60
CA GLN A 44 39.07 -21.05 -31.64
C GLN A 44 40.42 -20.37 -31.37
N ALA A 45 40.48 -19.06 -31.64
CA ALA A 45 41.63 -18.19 -31.42
C ALA A 45 41.13 -16.73 -31.40
N GLU A 46 42.03 -15.79 -31.14
CA GLU A 46 41.79 -14.37 -31.37
C GLU A 46 41.62 -14.06 -32.87
N ASN A 47 40.60 -13.28 -33.21
CA ASN A 47 40.18 -13.08 -34.60
C ASN A 47 41.24 -12.32 -35.43
N ASN A 48 41.93 -11.35 -34.82
CA ASN A 48 42.97 -10.56 -35.49
C ASN A 48 44.30 -11.31 -35.71
N LEU A 49 44.52 -12.41 -34.98
CA LEU A 49 45.71 -13.25 -35.11
C LEU A 49 45.52 -14.46 -36.03
N SER A 50 44.27 -14.92 -36.24
CA SER A 50 43.97 -16.10 -37.04
C SER A 50 42.81 -15.88 -38.00
N GLN A 51 43.10 -15.95 -39.30
CA GLN A 51 42.12 -15.77 -40.36
C GLN A 51 41.47 -17.08 -40.82
N ALA A 52 41.77 -18.19 -40.15
CA ALA A 52 41.42 -19.54 -40.61
C ALA A 52 39.99 -19.98 -40.25
N PHE A 53 39.27 -19.19 -39.45
CA PHE A 53 37.91 -19.50 -39.01
C PHE A 53 37.04 -18.25 -39.06
N CYS A 54 35.74 -18.46 -39.26
CA CYS A 54 34.69 -17.50 -38.90
C CYS A 54 33.55 -18.19 -38.13
N GLU A 55 33.52 -19.52 -38.09
CA GLU A 55 32.55 -20.31 -37.33
C GLU A 55 32.98 -20.41 -35.86
N ILE A 56 31.99 -20.58 -34.97
CA ILE A 56 32.19 -20.80 -33.54
C ILE A 56 32.23 -22.29 -33.19
N LEU A 57 32.85 -22.61 -32.05
CA LEU A 57 32.79 -23.94 -31.45
C LEU A 57 31.36 -24.26 -31.01
N PRO A 58 30.89 -25.51 -31.14
CA PRO A 58 29.52 -25.89 -30.75
C PRO A 58 29.32 -25.91 -29.22
N SER A 59 30.40 -25.92 -28.44
CA SER A 59 30.36 -25.88 -26.98
C SER A 59 31.72 -25.51 -26.39
N SER A 60 31.71 -24.95 -25.18
CA SER A 60 32.90 -24.78 -24.34
C SER A 60 32.54 -25.10 -22.87
N GLN A 61 33.53 -25.12 -21.98
CA GLN A 61 33.31 -25.45 -20.57
C GLN A 61 34.20 -24.62 -19.65
N ALA A 62 33.75 -24.46 -18.40
CA ALA A 62 34.51 -23.85 -17.31
C ALA A 62 34.22 -24.55 -15.97
N SER A 63 35.14 -24.46 -15.02
CA SER A 63 35.04 -25.15 -13.72
C SER A 63 34.71 -24.18 -12.59
N LEU A 64 33.61 -24.42 -11.87
CA LEU A 64 33.27 -23.71 -10.64
C LEU A 64 33.92 -24.39 -9.42
N ASN A 65 34.68 -23.62 -8.65
CA ASN A 65 35.34 -24.07 -7.43
C ASN A 65 35.17 -23.05 -6.30
N LEU A 66 34.03 -23.08 -5.62
CA LEU A 66 33.77 -22.31 -4.40
C LEU A 66 34.39 -22.97 -3.16
N PRO A 67 34.83 -22.19 -2.15
CA PRO A 67 35.26 -22.75 -0.86
C PRO A 67 34.14 -23.56 -0.18
N THR A 68 34.50 -24.58 0.61
CA THR A 68 33.51 -25.50 1.22
C THR A 68 32.59 -24.87 2.26
N ASN A 69 32.90 -23.65 2.70
CA ASN A 69 32.22 -22.96 3.80
C ASN A 69 31.30 -21.85 3.29
N THR A 70 31.06 -21.79 1.98
CA THR A 70 30.25 -20.75 1.36
C THR A 70 28.86 -21.26 1.00
N SER A 71 27.86 -20.38 1.04
CA SER A 71 26.51 -20.66 0.54
C SER A 71 26.21 -19.80 -0.70
N ILE A 72 25.72 -20.40 -1.78
CA ILE A 72 25.36 -19.64 -2.99
C ILE A 72 24.09 -18.84 -2.70
N ILE A 73 24.12 -17.54 -2.98
CA ILE A 73 23.00 -16.60 -2.81
C ILE A 73 22.32 -16.34 -4.15
N ALA A 74 23.12 -16.14 -5.21
CA ALA A 74 22.61 -15.93 -6.56
C ALA A 74 23.62 -16.41 -7.61
N ALA A 75 23.12 -16.79 -8.78
CA ALA A 75 23.93 -17.08 -9.95
C ALA A 75 23.25 -16.62 -11.25
N TYR A 76 24.00 -15.93 -12.09
CA TYR A 76 23.52 -15.34 -13.34
C TYR A 76 24.39 -15.80 -14.51
N LEU A 77 23.77 -16.47 -15.47
CA LEU A 77 24.40 -16.88 -16.73
C LEU A 77 24.25 -15.74 -17.74
N PHE A 78 25.36 -15.35 -18.36
CA PHE A 78 25.42 -14.38 -19.44
C PHE A 78 25.99 -15.06 -20.69
N TRP A 79 25.42 -14.77 -21.85
CA TRP A 79 25.99 -15.19 -23.14
C TRP A 79 25.77 -14.12 -24.19
N SER A 80 26.66 -14.11 -25.17
CA SER A 80 26.72 -13.04 -26.15
C SER A 80 27.34 -13.54 -27.45
N GLY A 81 27.05 -12.85 -28.54
CA GLY A 81 27.65 -13.14 -29.84
C GLY A 81 27.20 -12.21 -30.96
N SER A 82 27.65 -12.52 -32.17
CA SER A 82 27.28 -11.81 -33.39
C SER A 82 25.82 -12.10 -33.81
N GLY A 83 25.11 -11.06 -34.23
CA GLY A 83 23.71 -11.14 -34.66
C GLY A 83 22.72 -10.54 -33.66
N SER A 84 21.43 -10.80 -33.88
CA SER A 84 20.34 -10.19 -33.12
C SER A 84 19.96 -10.90 -31.82
N GLY A 85 20.55 -12.07 -31.53
CA GLY A 85 20.22 -12.86 -30.34
C GLY A 85 19.82 -14.29 -30.62
N ASP A 86 20.29 -15.17 -29.75
CA ASP A 86 19.75 -16.52 -29.53
C ASP A 86 19.27 -16.59 -28.07
N THR A 87 17.96 -16.75 -27.89
CA THR A 87 17.30 -16.69 -26.58
C THR A 87 17.29 -18.03 -25.86
N GLU A 88 17.77 -19.11 -26.47
CA GLU A 88 17.72 -20.45 -25.88
C GLU A 88 19.08 -21.15 -26.00
N VAL A 89 19.68 -21.46 -24.85
CA VAL A 89 20.98 -22.14 -24.77
C VAL A 89 20.91 -23.33 -23.82
N MET A 90 21.98 -24.10 -23.72
CA MET A 90 22.11 -25.19 -22.76
C MET A 90 23.28 -24.95 -21.82
N LEU A 91 23.00 -25.06 -20.51
CA LEU A 91 24.02 -25.16 -19.47
C LEU A 91 23.96 -26.58 -18.89
N ASN A 92 25.05 -27.33 -19.06
CA ASN A 92 25.10 -28.76 -18.86
C ASN A 92 24.01 -29.47 -19.67
N THR A 93 23.02 -30.08 -19.01
CA THR A 93 21.91 -30.77 -19.67
C THR A 93 20.60 -30.00 -19.62
N SER A 94 20.61 -28.81 -19.04
CA SER A 94 19.41 -27.99 -18.81
C SER A 94 19.29 -26.92 -19.88
N THR A 95 18.10 -26.80 -20.48
CA THR A 95 17.76 -25.66 -21.33
C THR A 95 17.61 -24.42 -20.47
N VAL A 96 18.28 -23.33 -20.88
CA VAL A 96 18.21 -22.01 -20.25
C VAL A 96 17.62 -21.05 -21.27
N ILE A 97 16.57 -20.33 -20.88
CA ILE A 97 15.89 -19.34 -21.71
C ILE A 97 16.27 -17.95 -21.19
N ALA A 98 16.62 -17.05 -22.11
CA ALA A 98 16.92 -15.66 -21.79
C ALA A 98 15.74 -14.97 -21.10
N GLU A 99 16.01 -14.26 -20.00
CA GLU A 99 15.05 -13.35 -19.38
C GLU A 99 14.91 -12.07 -20.19
N ASP A 100 16.03 -11.57 -20.72
CA ASP A 100 16.08 -10.45 -21.65
C ASP A 100 17.27 -10.59 -22.62
N THR A 101 17.26 -9.80 -23.69
CA THR A 101 18.34 -9.73 -24.68
C THR A 101 18.58 -8.28 -25.10
N TYR A 102 19.78 -7.82 -24.80
CA TYR A 102 20.29 -6.51 -25.19
C TYR A 102 20.95 -6.59 -26.57
N THR A 103 20.97 -5.48 -27.29
CA THR A 103 21.62 -5.40 -28.60
C THR A 103 22.32 -4.08 -28.82
N VAL A 104 23.47 -4.11 -29.49
CA VAL A 104 24.21 -2.91 -29.90
C VAL A 104 24.64 -3.03 -31.36
N ASP A 105 24.61 -1.91 -32.07
CA ASP A 105 25.03 -1.82 -33.46
C ASP A 105 26.40 -1.15 -33.58
N TYR A 106 27.28 -1.76 -34.40
CA TYR A 106 28.56 -1.22 -34.80
C TYR A 106 28.57 -0.90 -36.28
N ASN A 107 28.89 0.34 -36.63
CA ASN A 107 29.05 0.76 -38.03
C ASN A 107 30.47 0.43 -38.52
N ALA A 108 30.67 -0.77 -39.07
CA ALA A 108 31.97 -1.21 -39.59
C ALA A 108 32.31 -0.63 -40.99
N GLY A 109 31.78 0.55 -41.32
CA GLY A 109 32.01 1.25 -42.58
C GLY A 109 31.62 0.42 -43.81
N PHE A 110 32.59 0.05 -44.65
CA PHE A 110 32.35 -0.75 -45.85
C PHE A 110 31.84 -2.17 -45.57
N ASN A 111 32.02 -2.66 -44.33
CA ASN A 111 31.50 -3.96 -43.88
C ASN A 111 30.02 -3.90 -43.43
N GLY A 112 29.41 -2.71 -43.40
CA GLY A 112 28.01 -2.50 -43.04
C GLY A 112 27.79 -2.34 -41.53
N ILE A 113 26.51 -2.28 -41.15
CA ILE A 113 26.10 -2.27 -39.75
C ILE A 113 26.11 -3.72 -39.24
N LEU A 114 26.81 -3.94 -38.13
CA LEU A 114 26.97 -5.22 -37.45
C LEU A 114 26.27 -5.16 -36.08
N THR A 115 25.30 -6.02 -35.87
CA THR A 115 24.55 -6.09 -34.61
C THR A 115 25.16 -7.17 -33.70
N TYR A 116 25.30 -6.85 -32.42
CA TYR A 116 25.73 -7.79 -31.39
C TYR A 116 24.68 -7.88 -30.32
N PHE A 117 24.58 -9.02 -29.66
CA PHE A 117 23.63 -9.21 -28.58
C PHE A 117 24.29 -9.71 -27.31
N ALA A 118 23.65 -9.46 -26.18
CA ALA A 118 23.95 -10.12 -24.92
C ALA A 118 22.64 -10.50 -24.21
N SER A 119 22.56 -11.74 -23.78
CA SER A 119 21.41 -12.31 -23.09
C SER A 119 21.83 -12.78 -21.70
N TYR A 120 20.87 -12.86 -20.79
CA TYR A 120 21.11 -13.38 -19.46
C TYR A 120 19.95 -14.22 -18.94
N ALA A 121 20.22 -15.04 -17.94
CA ALA A 121 19.21 -15.76 -17.18
C ALA A 121 19.66 -15.99 -15.73
N ASN A 122 18.72 -15.95 -14.79
CA ASN A 122 18.95 -16.43 -13.43
C ASN A 122 18.99 -17.96 -13.42
N VAL A 123 20.14 -18.51 -13.03
CA VAL A 123 20.38 -19.96 -12.94
C VAL A 123 20.65 -20.42 -11.50
N THR A 124 20.31 -19.59 -10.51
CA THR A 124 20.63 -19.79 -9.08
C THR A 124 20.27 -21.20 -8.60
N ASP A 125 19.04 -21.65 -8.84
CA ASP A 125 18.58 -22.98 -8.40
C ASP A 125 19.37 -24.12 -9.06
N GLN A 126 19.75 -23.96 -10.33
CA GLN A 126 20.57 -24.93 -11.05
C GLN A 126 21.96 -25.02 -10.42
N ILE A 127 22.62 -23.88 -10.17
CA ILE A 127 23.98 -23.85 -9.60
C ILE A 127 23.98 -24.33 -8.14
N ILE A 128 22.95 -24.03 -7.35
CA ILE A 128 22.78 -24.57 -5.99
C ILE A 128 22.66 -26.10 -6.03
N SER A 129 21.87 -26.63 -6.97
CA SER A 129 21.64 -28.07 -7.10
C SER A 129 22.87 -28.83 -7.61
N GLU A 130 23.59 -28.27 -8.57
CA GLU A 130 24.75 -28.92 -9.21
C GLU A 130 26.06 -28.71 -8.43
N GLY A 131 26.22 -27.56 -7.78
CA GLY A 131 27.37 -27.22 -6.94
C GLY A 131 28.68 -27.05 -7.71
N ASN A 132 29.81 -27.26 -7.03
CA ASN A 132 31.14 -27.21 -7.64
C ASN A 132 31.29 -28.33 -8.70
N GLY A 133 31.85 -27.97 -9.85
CA GLY A 133 31.97 -28.91 -10.96
C GLY A 133 32.31 -28.22 -12.28
N ASN A 134 32.26 -28.99 -13.36
CA ASN A 134 32.40 -28.46 -14.72
C ASN A 134 31.03 -28.11 -15.26
N TYR A 135 30.92 -26.90 -15.80
CA TYR A 135 29.74 -26.39 -16.50
C TYR A 135 30.07 -26.31 -17.98
N GLN A 136 29.35 -27.09 -18.79
CA GLN A 136 29.44 -27.09 -20.24
C GLN A 136 28.34 -26.19 -20.81
N PHE A 137 28.73 -25.18 -21.58
CA PHE A 137 27.81 -24.33 -22.31
C PHE A 137 27.74 -24.76 -23.76
N SER A 138 26.53 -24.83 -24.32
CA SER A 138 26.27 -25.25 -25.69
C SER A 138 24.92 -24.75 -26.19
N GLY A 139 24.56 -25.06 -27.43
CA GLY A 139 23.25 -24.73 -28.00
C GLY A 139 23.17 -23.36 -28.66
N LEU A 140 24.08 -22.44 -28.31
CA LEU A 140 24.18 -21.11 -28.93
C LEU A 140 24.41 -21.20 -30.44
N ASP A 141 23.48 -20.68 -31.23
CA ASP A 141 23.52 -20.68 -32.69
C ASP A 141 23.50 -19.26 -33.28
N ILE A 142 24.65 -18.86 -33.82
CA ILE A 142 24.81 -17.60 -34.57
C ILE A 142 25.16 -17.85 -36.05
N SER A 143 24.99 -19.08 -36.53
CA SER A 143 25.41 -19.49 -37.88
C SER A 143 24.71 -18.68 -38.98
N ASP A 144 23.42 -18.39 -38.81
CA ASP A 144 22.65 -17.57 -39.74
C ASP A 144 23.18 -16.13 -39.80
N ALA A 145 23.59 -15.55 -38.68
CA ALA A 145 24.15 -14.19 -38.63
C ALA A 145 25.48 -14.13 -39.40
N LEU A 146 26.36 -15.09 -39.15
CA LEU A 146 27.68 -15.19 -39.78
C LEU A 146 27.58 -15.50 -41.29
N ALA A 147 26.63 -16.35 -41.69
CA ALA A 147 26.44 -16.72 -43.09
C ALA A 147 25.84 -15.59 -43.94
N ASN A 148 24.91 -14.81 -43.37
CA ASN A 148 24.17 -13.78 -44.10
C ASN A 148 24.76 -12.37 -43.97
N THR A 149 25.69 -12.16 -43.04
CA THR A 149 26.36 -10.86 -42.81
C THR A 149 27.89 -11.04 -42.87
N PRO A 150 28.51 -11.05 -44.07
CA PRO A 150 29.94 -11.28 -44.22
C PRO A 150 30.82 -10.25 -43.50
N GLY A 151 30.25 -9.11 -43.11
CA GLY A 151 30.94 -8.04 -42.40
C GLY A 151 31.56 -8.50 -41.07
N TYR A 152 30.94 -9.41 -40.31
CA TYR A 152 31.56 -9.94 -39.07
C TYR A 152 32.91 -10.59 -39.35
N CYS A 153 32.97 -11.49 -40.34
CA CYS A 153 34.20 -12.18 -40.72
C CYS A 153 35.22 -11.24 -41.38
N ASN A 154 34.75 -10.32 -42.23
CA ASN A 154 35.61 -9.39 -42.96
C ASN A 154 36.25 -8.36 -42.03
N ASN A 155 35.49 -7.93 -41.01
CA ASN A 155 35.93 -6.98 -40.00
C ASN A 155 36.68 -7.63 -38.83
N ARG A 156 36.69 -8.97 -38.75
CA ARG A 156 37.33 -9.74 -37.67
C ARG A 156 36.71 -9.54 -36.30
N THR A 157 35.41 -9.28 -36.27
CA THR A 157 34.65 -9.02 -35.05
C THR A 157 33.54 -10.06 -34.85
N ASN A 158 33.83 -11.31 -35.22
CA ASN A 158 32.94 -12.45 -35.04
C ASN A 158 33.23 -13.15 -33.70
N TYR A 159 32.27 -13.20 -32.79
CA TYR A 159 32.47 -13.88 -31.51
C TYR A 159 31.21 -14.57 -31.01
N ALA A 160 31.44 -15.50 -30.08
CA ALA A 160 30.43 -15.97 -29.16
C ALA A 160 31.09 -16.44 -27.85
N GLY A 161 30.40 -16.28 -26.74
CA GLY A 161 30.92 -16.71 -25.44
C GLY A 161 29.87 -16.66 -24.35
N TRP A 162 30.28 -17.11 -23.17
CA TRP A 162 29.44 -17.12 -21.98
C TRP A 162 30.26 -16.88 -20.72
N SER A 163 29.58 -16.38 -19.69
CA SER A 163 30.09 -16.29 -18.33
C SER A 163 28.98 -16.57 -17.32
N LEU A 164 29.38 -16.94 -16.10
CA LEU A 164 28.52 -17.21 -14.97
C LEU A 164 29.09 -16.48 -13.78
N TYR A 165 28.38 -15.48 -13.28
CA TYR A 165 28.67 -14.91 -11.97
C TYR A 165 27.97 -15.72 -10.90
N VAL A 166 28.70 -16.02 -9.82
CA VAL A 166 28.16 -16.70 -8.63
C VAL A 166 28.46 -15.85 -7.41
N ILE A 167 27.41 -15.35 -6.79
CA ILE A 167 27.44 -14.55 -5.56
C ILE A 167 27.20 -15.51 -4.40
N TYR A 168 28.08 -15.46 -3.41
CA TYR A 168 28.06 -16.39 -2.29
C TYR A 168 28.26 -15.68 -0.96
N GLU A 169 27.74 -16.30 0.09
CA GLU A 169 27.94 -15.93 1.49
C GLU A 169 29.11 -16.69 2.09
N ASP A 170 29.97 -15.97 2.80
CA ASP A 170 31.01 -16.53 3.66
C ASP A 170 31.04 -15.76 4.98
N ASN A 171 30.75 -16.45 6.09
CA ASN A 171 30.68 -15.84 7.42
C ASN A 171 31.99 -15.19 7.90
N THR A 172 33.11 -15.44 7.23
CA THR A 172 34.41 -14.83 7.54
C THR A 172 34.64 -13.49 6.84
N LEU A 173 33.85 -13.16 5.82
CA LEU A 173 33.94 -11.89 5.11
C LEU A 173 33.38 -10.73 5.97
N PRO A 174 33.89 -9.50 5.79
CA PRO A 174 33.22 -8.33 6.32
C PRO A 174 31.84 -8.13 5.67
N LEU A 175 31.04 -7.22 6.24
CA LEU A 175 29.75 -6.86 5.65
C LEU A 175 30.00 -6.03 4.40
N ASN A 176 29.65 -6.58 3.25
CA ASN A 176 29.86 -6.00 1.95
C ASN A 176 28.53 -5.73 1.25
N GLN A 177 28.58 -4.78 0.34
CA GLN A 177 27.60 -4.59 -0.71
C GLN A 177 28.17 -5.14 -2.02
N VAL A 178 27.48 -6.10 -2.60
CA VAL A 178 27.76 -6.64 -3.93
C VAL A 178 26.74 -6.09 -4.91
N ASN A 179 27.18 -5.24 -5.83
CA ASN A 179 26.33 -4.64 -6.86
C ASN A 179 26.70 -5.24 -8.22
N LEU A 180 25.73 -5.84 -8.90
CA LEU A 180 25.85 -6.29 -10.28
C LEU A 180 25.11 -5.29 -11.16
N PHE A 181 25.81 -4.71 -12.12
CA PHE A 181 25.30 -3.77 -13.11
C PHE A 181 25.24 -4.48 -14.45
N LEU A 182 24.17 -4.24 -15.22
CA LEU A 182 23.90 -4.91 -16.48
C LEU A 182 23.51 -3.90 -17.56
N GLY A 183 23.90 -4.19 -18.79
CA GLY A 183 23.50 -3.46 -19.99
C GLY A 183 24.31 -3.96 -21.19
N LEU A 184 24.41 -3.14 -22.23
CA LEU A 184 25.25 -3.43 -23.38
C LEU A 184 25.68 -2.15 -24.06
N GLU A 185 26.93 -1.76 -23.82
CA GLU A 185 27.50 -0.52 -24.34
C GLU A 185 28.75 -0.78 -25.17
N ILE A 186 29.02 0.08 -26.14
CA ILE A 186 30.10 -0.07 -27.11
C ILE A 186 31.05 1.14 -27.06
N ILE A 187 32.36 0.86 -27.10
CA ILE A 187 33.40 1.82 -27.49
C ILE A 187 34.15 1.27 -28.70
N ASN A 188 34.56 2.14 -29.60
CA ASN A 188 35.14 1.79 -30.90
C ASN A 188 35.88 2.99 -31.51
N GLU A 189 36.23 2.92 -32.79
CA GLU A 189 36.92 4.01 -33.48
C GLU A 189 36.12 5.33 -33.58
N GLU A 190 34.79 5.27 -33.57
CA GLU A 190 33.89 6.44 -33.60
C GLU A 190 33.61 6.97 -32.18
N VAL A 191 33.52 6.09 -31.19
CA VAL A 191 33.26 6.39 -29.76
C VAL A 191 34.43 5.89 -28.92
N GLN A 192 35.41 6.76 -28.71
CA GLN A 192 36.73 6.40 -28.17
C GLN A 192 36.79 6.38 -26.64
N ASP A 193 35.79 6.93 -25.98
CA ASP A 193 35.69 6.98 -24.53
C ASP A 193 34.26 6.75 -24.06
N LYS A 194 34.13 6.09 -22.91
CA LYS A 194 32.85 5.94 -22.21
C LYS A 194 33.07 6.13 -20.72
N THR A 195 32.17 6.90 -20.12
CA THR A 195 32.09 7.07 -18.66
C THR A 195 30.83 6.40 -18.16
N ILE A 196 30.99 5.55 -17.14
CA ILE A 196 29.91 4.92 -16.39
C ILE A 196 30.01 5.42 -14.95
N ILE A 197 28.89 5.89 -14.41
CA ILE A 197 28.81 6.37 -13.02
C ILE A 197 28.03 5.35 -12.22
N LEU A 198 28.67 4.75 -11.22
CA LEU A 198 28.00 3.94 -10.22
C LEU A 198 27.56 4.88 -9.10
N GLU A 199 26.26 4.98 -8.85
CA GLU A 199 25.68 5.77 -7.76
C GLU A 199 25.38 4.88 -6.54
N ASN A 200 25.07 5.48 -5.38
CA ASN A 200 24.69 4.80 -4.13
C ASN A 200 25.76 3.86 -3.55
N VAL A 201 27.02 4.22 -3.75
CA VAL A 201 28.16 3.34 -3.46
C VAL A 201 28.64 3.43 -2.01
N ASN A 202 28.38 4.58 -1.36
CA ASN A 202 28.58 4.89 0.06
C ASN A 202 29.71 4.09 0.73
N VAL A 203 30.95 4.38 0.33
CA VAL A 203 32.16 3.68 0.77
C VAL A 203 32.50 4.10 2.21
N LEU A 204 32.38 3.19 3.18
CA LEU A 204 32.76 3.46 4.58
C LEU A 204 34.10 2.81 4.96
N ASP A 205 34.47 1.76 4.24
CA ASP A 205 35.80 1.13 4.27
C ASP A 205 36.13 0.67 2.84
N ASN A 206 37.40 0.71 2.46
CA ASN A 206 37.88 0.31 1.14
C ASN A 206 38.66 -1.01 1.17
N ASP A 207 38.91 -1.61 2.35
CA ASP A 207 39.63 -2.87 2.49
C ASP A 207 39.01 -3.98 1.63
N ASN A 208 39.84 -4.59 0.77
CA ASN A 208 39.46 -5.65 -0.19
C ASN A 208 38.39 -5.27 -1.22
N ALA A 209 38.12 -3.98 -1.42
CA ALA A 209 37.24 -3.52 -2.48
C ALA A 209 37.73 -4.01 -3.84
N LYS A 210 36.82 -4.56 -4.65
CA LYS A 210 37.13 -5.08 -5.99
C LYS A 210 36.03 -4.81 -6.98
N ILE A 211 36.39 -4.79 -8.25
CA ILE A 211 35.49 -4.63 -9.39
C ILE A 211 35.79 -5.68 -10.44
N GLY A 212 34.75 -6.24 -11.05
CA GLY A 212 34.83 -7.16 -12.17
C GLY A 212 34.15 -6.60 -13.40
N PHE A 213 34.63 -7.02 -14.56
CA PHE A 213 34.12 -6.62 -15.87
C PHE A 213 33.91 -7.85 -16.74
N LEU A 214 32.77 -7.88 -17.43
CA LEU A 214 32.58 -8.71 -18.62
C LEU A 214 32.52 -7.80 -19.84
N ALA A 215 33.52 -7.94 -20.70
CA ALA A 215 33.57 -7.29 -22.00
C ALA A 215 33.64 -8.32 -23.12
N TRP A 216 33.07 -7.98 -24.27
CA TRP A 216 33.08 -8.79 -25.48
C TRP A 216 33.70 -7.99 -26.62
N GLU A 217 34.42 -8.68 -27.51
CA GLU A 217 35.32 -8.05 -28.49
C GLU A 217 36.37 -7.20 -27.75
N GLY A 218 37.60 -7.70 -27.74
CA GLY A 218 38.67 -7.23 -26.89
C GLY A 218 39.84 -8.14 -27.18
N ASP A 219 40.90 -7.59 -27.75
CA ASP A 219 41.99 -8.39 -28.25
C ASP A 219 43.38 -7.84 -27.91
N ASN A 220 44.31 -8.76 -27.69
CA ASN A 220 45.65 -8.37 -27.27
C ASN A 220 46.46 -7.74 -28.41
N ALA A 221 46.04 -7.89 -29.68
CA ALA A 221 46.80 -7.45 -30.84
C ALA A 221 46.53 -5.99 -31.24
N LEU A 222 45.40 -5.40 -30.84
CA LEU A 222 44.92 -4.08 -31.24
C LEU A 222 44.84 -3.07 -30.07
N ASN A 223 45.72 -3.22 -29.09
CA ASN A 223 45.77 -2.47 -27.82
C ASN A 223 46.11 -0.96 -27.88
N PHE A 224 45.53 -0.20 -28.80
CA PHE A 224 45.86 1.21 -29.03
C PHE A 224 45.00 2.12 -28.17
N GLY A 225 45.62 2.81 -27.19
CA GLY A 225 44.91 3.80 -26.37
C GLY A 225 43.90 3.17 -25.39
N GLU A 226 44.04 1.87 -25.15
CA GLU A 226 43.15 1.15 -24.26
C GLU A 226 43.48 1.38 -22.81
N SER A 227 42.49 1.81 -22.05
CA SER A 227 42.65 1.91 -20.60
C SER A 227 41.31 1.77 -19.91
N LEU A 228 41.39 1.34 -18.66
CA LEU A 228 40.28 1.25 -17.74
C LEU A 228 40.69 1.97 -16.46
N SER A 229 39.88 2.89 -15.97
CA SER A 229 40.20 3.68 -14.79
C SER A 229 39.02 3.88 -13.86
N ILE A 230 39.33 3.99 -12.57
CA ILE A 230 38.36 4.30 -11.51
C ILE A 230 38.77 5.59 -10.81
N ASN A 231 37.82 6.53 -10.71
CA ASN A 231 38.02 7.85 -10.13
C ASN A 231 39.28 8.55 -10.70
N GLY A 232 39.53 8.33 -12.01
CA GLY A 232 40.69 8.86 -12.74
C GLY A 232 42.00 8.08 -12.58
N ASN A 233 42.03 7.02 -11.77
CA ASN A 233 43.20 6.17 -11.56
C ASN A 233 43.14 4.93 -12.47
N ILE A 234 44.13 4.77 -13.35
CA ILE A 234 44.22 3.64 -14.28
C ILE A 234 44.42 2.32 -13.52
N LEU A 235 43.61 1.32 -13.87
CA LEU A 235 43.68 -0.03 -13.31
C LEU A 235 44.67 -0.90 -14.10
N SER A 236 45.31 -1.83 -13.40
CA SER A 236 46.15 -2.87 -14.01
C SER A 236 46.35 -4.02 -13.01
N ASN A 237 46.54 -5.26 -13.50
CA ASN A 237 46.82 -6.44 -12.67
C ASN A 237 47.82 -7.40 -13.37
N PRO A 238 49.05 -6.95 -13.67
CA PRO A 238 50.03 -7.77 -14.39
C PRO A 238 50.28 -9.13 -13.68
N PRO A 239 50.53 -10.21 -14.45
CA PRO A 239 50.95 -10.20 -15.85
C PRO A 239 49.82 -10.23 -16.89
N LEU A 240 48.54 -10.29 -16.49
CA LEU A 240 47.42 -10.35 -17.43
C LEU A 240 47.11 -8.97 -17.99
N ASN A 241 46.55 -8.07 -17.16
CA ASN A 241 46.10 -6.77 -17.65
C ASN A 241 47.13 -5.69 -17.38
N SER A 242 47.74 -5.22 -18.47
CA SER A 242 48.64 -4.06 -18.45
C SER A 242 47.82 -2.77 -18.47
N ALA A 243 48.38 -1.68 -17.93
CA ALA A 243 47.67 -0.40 -17.80
C ALA A 243 47.23 0.23 -19.13
N ASP A 244 47.85 -0.19 -20.24
CA ASP A 244 47.59 0.26 -21.62
C ASP A 244 46.96 -0.83 -22.50
N ASN A 245 46.47 -1.92 -21.91
CA ASN A 245 45.86 -3.05 -22.61
C ASN A 245 44.93 -3.83 -21.66
N ALA A 246 43.79 -3.22 -21.34
CA ALA A 246 42.84 -3.74 -20.36
C ALA A 246 41.80 -4.71 -20.97
N PHE A 247 41.68 -4.78 -22.31
CA PHE A 247 40.72 -5.61 -23.02
C PHE A 247 41.47 -6.54 -23.99
N ASN A 248 42.04 -7.62 -23.46
CA ASN A 248 43.13 -8.34 -24.09
C ASN A 248 42.90 -9.85 -24.21
N GLY A 249 41.66 -10.32 -24.04
CA GLY A 249 41.35 -11.74 -24.15
C GLY A 249 41.68 -12.53 -22.89
N THR A 250 41.59 -11.93 -21.69
CA THR A 250 41.98 -12.60 -20.44
C THR A 250 40.81 -12.91 -19.50
N ASN A 251 41.10 -13.82 -18.56
CA ASN A 251 40.20 -14.16 -17.47
C ASN A 251 40.99 -14.20 -16.16
N SER A 252 40.92 -13.12 -15.40
CA SER A 252 41.62 -12.95 -14.11
C SER A 252 41.19 -13.98 -13.04
N PHE A 253 39.95 -14.49 -13.06
CA PHE A 253 39.48 -15.47 -12.07
C PHE A 253 40.17 -16.82 -12.21
N THR A 254 40.56 -17.18 -13.42
CA THR A 254 41.24 -18.45 -13.73
C THR A 254 42.73 -18.28 -14.07
N ASN A 255 43.20 -17.03 -14.07
CA ASN A 255 44.54 -16.63 -14.51
C ASN A 255 44.87 -17.11 -15.94
N ALA A 256 43.92 -16.94 -16.85
CA ALA A 256 44.01 -17.41 -18.24
C ALA A 256 44.15 -16.24 -19.23
N ASN A 257 44.86 -16.47 -20.33
CA ASN A 257 45.11 -15.49 -21.41
C ASN A 257 44.64 -15.99 -22.78
N ASN A 258 43.67 -16.89 -22.76
CA ASN A 258 43.08 -17.52 -23.94
C ASN A 258 41.56 -17.40 -23.91
N PHE A 259 41.04 -16.36 -23.27
CA PHE A 259 39.61 -16.03 -23.23
C PHE A 259 39.28 -15.20 -24.48
N TYR A 260 39.47 -15.80 -25.67
CA TYR A 260 39.61 -15.05 -26.91
C TYR A 260 38.41 -14.16 -27.27
N ASN A 261 38.69 -12.88 -27.62
CA ASN A 261 37.73 -11.86 -28.03
C ASN A 261 36.69 -11.53 -26.93
N ALA A 262 37.10 -11.62 -25.66
CA ALA A 262 36.31 -11.27 -24.49
C ALA A 262 37.24 -11.03 -23.30
N ASP A 263 36.75 -10.37 -22.26
CA ASP A 263 37.49 -10.20 -21.00
C ASP A 263 36.57 -10.53 -19.84
N LEU A 264 37.05 -11.35 -18.92
CA LEU A 264 36.38 -11.67 -17.66
C LEU A 264 37.35 -11.42 -16.52
N ASP A 265 37.51 -10.13 -16.19
CA ASP A 265 38.58 -9.65 -15.35
C ASP A 265 38.09 -9.05 -14.03
N VAL A 266 38.98 -9.08 -13.04
CA VAL A 266 38.74 -8.52 -11.71
C VAL A 266 39.97 -7.76 -11.23
N TYR A 267 39.71 -6.58 -10.69
CA TYR A 267 40.72 -5.63 -10.21
C TYR A 267 40.46 -5.33 -8.74
N ASN A 268 41.53 -5.26 -7.94
CA ASN A 268 41.46 -4.63 -6.62
C ASN A 268 41.39 -3.10 -6.83
N ILE A 269 40.47 -2.44 -6.13
CA ILE A 269 40.20 -1.01 -6.25
C ILE A 269 40.28 -0.28 -4.90
N GLU A 270 40.76 -0.95 -3.86
CA GLU A 270 40.94 -0.40 -2.51
C GLU A 270 41.66 0.95 -2.55
N ASN A 271 42.72 1.07 -3.35
CA ASN A 271 43.52 2.29 -3.47
C ASN A 271 42.97 3.31 -4.50
N ASN A 272 41.83 3.01 -5.13
CA ASN A 272 41.23 3.81 -6.20
C ASN A 272 39.91 4.47 -5.76
N ILE A 273 39.39 4.11 -4.58
CA ILE A 273 38.21 4.71 -3.94
C ILE A 273 38.59 5.31 -2.57
N GLN A 274 37.79 6.24 -2.07
CA GLN A 274 38.00 6.88 -0.77
C GLN A 274 36.78 6.68 0.15
N ILE A 275 37.04 6.61 1.46
CA ILE A 275 35.98 6.64 2.47
C ILE A 275 35.19 7.94 2.33
N GLY A 276 33.87 7.83 2.24
CA GLY A 276 32.93 8.92 1.97
C GLY A 276 32.60 9.12 0.49
N ASP A 277 33.14 8.30 -0.43
CA ASP A 277 32.69 8.29 -1.82
C ASP A 277 31.25 7.77 -1.89
N ASN A 278 30.33 8.60 -2.40
CA ASN A 278 28.93 8.23 -2.63
C ASN A 278 28.70 7.74 -4.08
N GLN A 279 29.70 7.89 -4.95
CA GLN A 279 29.70 7.45 -6.33
C GLN A 279 31.09 6.97 -6.75
N VAL A 280 31.14 6.06 -7.73
CA VAL A 280 32.38 5.61 -8.36
C VAL A 280 32.30 5.88 -9.85
N THR A 281 33.30 6.57 -10.40
CA THR A 281 33.37 6.88 -11.84
C THR A 281 34.30 5.92 -12.55
N ILE A 282 33.78 5.22 -13.54
CA ILE A 282 34.53 4.29 -14.39
C ILE A 282 34.71 4.94 -15.76
N ASN A 283 35.95 5.06 -16.22
CA ASN A 283 36.24 5.52 -17.57
C ASN A 283 36.97 4.43 -18.35
N LEU A 284 36.47 4.18 -19.56
CA LEU A 284 37.03 3.27 -20.54
C LEU A 284 37.50 4.10 -21.74
N THR A 285 38.66 3.76 -22.30
CA THR A 285 39.16 4.38 -23.52
C THR A 285 39.64 3.34 -24.52
N THR A 286 39.58 3.68 -25.79
CA THR A 286 40.21 2.98 -26.91
C THR A 286 40.55 4.01 -27.98
N GLY A 287 41.56 3.75 -28.79
CA GLY A 287 41.97 4.63 -29.88
C GLY A 287 43.30 5.36 -29.67
N ALA A 288 44.28 5.07 -30.51
CA ALA A 288 45.49 5.88 -30.64
C ALA A 288 46.09 5.79 -32.06
N PRO A 289 46.87 6.79 -32.50
CA PRO A 289 47.66 6.66 -33.72
C PRO A 289 48.76 5.61 -33.57
N ASP A 290 48.88 4.72 -34.56
CA ASP A 290 49.99 3.77 -34.68
C ASP A 290 51.32 4.48 -35.02
N SER A 291 52.41 3.71 -35.09
CA SER A 291 53.74 4.24 -35.42
C SER A 291 53.84 4.97 -36.78
N ASN A 292 52.87 4.76 -37.69
CA ASN A 292 52.77 5.44 -38.98
C ASN A 292 51.77 6.62 -38.95
N GLY A 293 51.22 6.94 -37.79
CA GLY A 293 50.22 7.99 -37.58
C GLY A 293 48.82 7.61 -38.05
N ILE A 294 48.54 6.32 -38.29
CA ILE A 294 47.21 5.86 -38.67
C ILE A 294 46.44 5.53 -37.40
N PHE A 295 45.26 6.10 -37.25
CA PHE A 295 44.39 5.81 -36.12
C PHE A 295 43.97 4.33 -36.10
N ARG A 296 44.05 3.72 -34.91
CA ARG A 296 43.62 2.36 -34.60
C ARG A 296 42.84 2.41 -33.30
N ALA A 297 41.74 1.68 -33.23
CA ALA A 297 40.98 1.46 -32.02
C ALA A 297 40.43 0.04 -32.07
N ASP A 298 40.29 -0.59 -30.92
CA ASP A 298 39.57 -1.85 -30.78
C ASP A 298 38.06 -1.61 -30.64
N LEU A 299 37.27 -2.63 -30.99
CA LEU A 299 35.84 -2.69 -30.70
C LEU A 299 35.68 -3.36 -29.33
N ILE A 300 35.17 -2.63 -28.34
CA ILE A 300 34.92 -3.17 -27.01
C ILE A 300 33.45 -3.01 -26.65
N ILE A 301 32.81 -4.11 -26.26
CA ILE A 301 31.40 -4.17 -25.89
C ILE A 301 31.29 -4.57 -24.42
N ILE A 302 30.99 -3.61 -23.55
CA ILE A 302 30.81 -3.83 -22.12
C ILE A 302 29.41 -4.37 -21.86
N ASN A 303 29.33 -5.51 -21.17
CA ASN A 303 28.07 -6.17 -20.88
C ASN A 303 27.67 -6.04 -19.41
N ASN A 304 28.61 -6.24 -18.48
CA ASN A 304 28.31 -6.06 -17.06
C ASN A 304 29.53 -5.66 -16.26
N ILE A 305 29.22 -5.10 -15.09
CA ILE A 305 30.19 -4.67 -14.08
C ILE A 305 29.70 -5.21 -12.75
N ILE A 306 30.58 -5.76 -11.92
CA ILE A 306 30.21 -6.20 -10.58
C ILE A 306 31.21 -5.64 -9.56
N THR A 307 30.72 -5.09 -8.45
CA THR A 307 31.58 -4.52 -7.41
C THR A 307 31.36 -5.21 -6.08
N VAL A 308 32.41 -5.36 -5.28
CA VAL A 308 32.32 -5.61 -3.84
C VAL A 308 32.91 -4.42 -3.11
N LEU A 309 32.09 -3.81 -2.25
CA LEU A 309 32.45 -2.60 -1.52
C LEU A 309 32.01 -2.75 -0.07
N ASN A 310 32.82 -2.27 0.86
CA ASN A 310 32.45 -2.31 2.26
C ASN A 310 31.57 -1.10 2.60
N SER A 311 30.27 -1.33 2.66
CA SER A 311 29.28 -0.34 3.08
C SER A 311 28.57 -0.84 4.33
N GLN A 312 28.34 0.04 5.30
CA GLN A 312 27.58 -0.18 6.54
C GLN A 312 26.41 0.79 6.54
N LEU A 313 25.30 0.38 5.94
CA LEU A 313 24.09 1.19 5.88
C LEU A 313 22.87 0.36 6.27
N PRO A 314 21.91 0.96 6.99
CA PRO A 314 20.59 0.37 7.18
C PRO A 314 19.77 0.40 5.88
N ASP A 315 18.63 -0.28 5.87
CA ASP A 315 17.66 -0.27 4.78
C ASP A 315 16.25 -0.43 5.36
N ALA A 316 15.63 0.71 5.65
CA ALA A 316 14.33 0.83 6.26
C ALA A 316 13.23 0.52 5.24
N THR A 317 12.40 -0.46 5.58
CA THR A 317 11.14 -0.69 4.85
C THR A 317 10.00 -0.73 5.85
N ILE A 318 8.79 -0.43 5.39
CA ILE A 318 7.60 -0.40 6.24
C ILE A 318 6.46 -1.19 5.60
N ILE A 319 5.67 -1.89 6.39
CA ILE A 319 4.42 -2.52 5.94
C ILE A 319 3.29 -2.23 6.91
N THR A 320 2.07 -2.11 6.39
CA THR A 320 0.85 -2.15 7.20
C THR A 320 0.46 -3.59 7.47
N ASN A 321 0.31 -3.96 8.75
CA ASN A 321 -0.11 -5.30 9.15
C ASN A 321 -1.64 -5.43 9.12
N ASN A 322 -2.32 -4.49 9.75
CA ASN A 322 -3.77 -4.37 9.76
C ASN A 322 -4.18 -2.96 10.24
N TYR A 323 -5.48 -2.67 10.12
CA TYR A 323 -6.09 -1.46 10.65
C TYR A 323 -7.41 -1.77 11.36
N GLU A 324 -7.77 -0.91 12.30
CA GLU A 324 -9.02 -0.98 13.06
C GLU A 324 -9.77 0.35 12.92
N VAL A 325 -11.07 0.26 12.65
CA VAL A 325 -12.02 1.38 12.60
C VAL A 325 -13.20 1.10 13.51
N SER A 326 -13.80 2.15 14.05
CA SER A 326 -15.02 2.06 14.85
C SER A 326 -16.18 2.75 14.16
N CYS A 327 -17.39 2.25 14.39
CA CYS A 327 -18.62 2.89 13.93
C CYS A 327 -18.72 4.34 14.38
N ALA A 328 -19.24 5.18 13.48
CA ALA A 328 -19.45 6.60 13.74
C ALA A 328 -18.17 7.33 14.21
N SER A 329 -16.99 6.79 13.88
CA SER A 329 -15.70 7.36 14.25
C SER A 329 -14.85 7.62 13.03
N ARG A 330 -14.08 8.71 13.08
CA ARG A 330 -13.02 9.01 12.11
C ARG A 330 -11.63 8.69 12.66
N ALA A 331 -11.56 8.00 13.80
CA ALA A 331 -10.32 7.47 14.33
C ALA A 331 -9.96 6.16 13.63
N VAL A 332 -8.73 6.07 13.14
CA VAL A 332 -8.17 4.85 12.55
C VAL A 332 -6.97 4.43 13.37
N THR A 333 -6.96 3.20 13.85
CA THR A 333 -5.77 2.60 14.47
C THR A 333 -5.04 1.74 13.45
N LEU A 334 -3.77 2.04 13.20
CA LEU A 334 -2.89 1.30 12.30
C LEU A 334 -1.88 0.51 13.10
N ASN A 335 -1.75 -0.78 12.78
CA ASN A 335 -0.66 -1.63 13.23
C ASN A 335 0.29 -1.84 12.04
N TYR A 336 1.57 -1.52 12.22
CA TYR A 336 2.57 -1.55 11.15
C TYR A 336 3.91 -2.09 11.66
N SER A 337 4.75 -2.57 10.75
CA SER A 337 6.11 -3.05 11.05
C SER A 337 7.11 -2.26 10.24
N VAL A 338 8.20 -1.86 10.89
CA VAL A 338 9.40 -1.32 10.25
C VAL A 338 10.46 -2.40 10.24
N PHE A 339 11.13 -2.60 9.11
CA PHE A 339 12.18 -3.60 8.95
C PHE A 339 13.48 -2.93 8.58
N ASN A 340 14.58 -3.60 8.92
CA ASN A 340 15.91 -3.27 8.44
C ASN A 340 16.44 -4.46 7.61
N SER A 341 15.87 -4.66 6.43
CA SER A 341 16.08 -5.86 5.59
C SER A 341 17.13 -5.59 4.52
N ASN A 342 17.94 -6.58 4.11
CA ASN A 342 18.99 -6.37 3.10
C ASN A 342 19.92 -5.18 3.43
N SER A 343 20.36 -5.10 4.68
CA SER A 343 21.20 -4.03 5.20
C SER A 343 22.53 -4.54 5.75
N THR A 344 23.46 -3.61 5.97
CA THR A 344 24.78 -3.88 6.55
C THR A 344 25.05 -3.07 7.82
N ASP A 345 24.08 -2.28 8.28
CA ASP A 345 24.11 -1.63 9.59
C ASP A 345 22.73 -1.62 10.26
N THR A 346 22.71 -1.30 11.54
CA THR A 346 21.53 -1.16 12.37
C THR A 346 20.76 0.11 12.01
N LEU A 347 19.44 0.02 11.84
CA LEU A 347 18.59 1.19 11.67
C LEU A 347 18.40 1.85 13.05
N PRO A 348 18.76 3.13 13.24
CA PRO A 348 18.72 3.74 14.56
C PRO A 348 17.29 3.96 15.07
N ALA A 349 17.14 3.95 16.39
CA ALA A 349 15.94 4.41 17.08
C ALA A 349 15.63 5.87 16.70
N ASN A 350 14.36 6.25 16.81
CA ASN A 350 13.84 7.56 16.41
C ASN A 350 13.97 7.85 14.90
N THR A 351 14.07 6.82 14.06
CA THR A 351 13.91 6.96 12.61
C THR A 351 12.47 7.43 12.34
N PRO A 352 12.26 8.59 11.69
CA PRO A 352 10.95 9.21 11.60
C PRO A 352 10.02 8.44 10.66
N ILE A 353 8.72 8.51 10.92
CA ILE A 353 7.68 7.87 10.11
C ILE A 353 6.59 8.90 9.86
N ALA A 354 6.26 9.12 8.58
CA ALA A 354 5.22 10.05 8.18
C ALA A 354 4.03 9.32 7.53
N PHE A 355 2.82 9.81 7.83
CA PHE A 355 1.57 9.26 7.33
C PHE A 355 0.87 10.30 6.46
N PHE A 356 0.58 9.96 5.20
CA PHE A 356 -0.02 10.87 4.23
C PHE A 356 -1.33 10.33 3.67
N ILE A 357 -2.26 11.23 3.37
CA ILE A 357 -3.46 10.94 2.55
C ILE A 357 -3.52 12.01 1.47
N ASP A 358 -3.59 11.63 0.19
CA ASP A 358 -3.56 12.55 -0.95
C ASP A 358 -2.39 13.55 -0.90
N ALA A 359 -1.20 13.06 -0.50
CA ALA A 359 0.03 13.84 -0.26
C ALA A 359 -0.07 14.91 0.85
N VAL A 360 -1.11 14.89 1.67
CA VAL A 360 -1.26 15.74 2.87
C VAL A 360 -0.82 14.94 4.08
N LEU A 361 0.12 15.48 4.86
CA LEU A 361 0.56 14.89 6.12
C LEU A 361 -0.61 14.88 7.12
N VAL A 362 -0.95 13.70 7.64
CA VAL A 362 -2.04 13.53 8.61
C VAL A 362 -1.55 13.19 10.02
N ASP A 363 -0.41 12.52 10.14
CA ASP A 363 0.22 12.22 11.44
C ASP A 363 1.71 11.86 11.27
N GLN A 364 2.43 11.74 12.38
CA GLN A 364 3.82 11.31 12.43
C GLN A 364 4.11 10.39 13.63
N SER A 365 5.10 9.53 13.47
CA SER A 365 5.67 8.67 14.51
C SER A 365 7.18 8.55 14.31
N GLN A 366 7.82 7.68 15.08
CA GLN A 366 9.21 7.30 14.92
C GLN A 366 9.43 5.88 15.44
N THR A 367 10.49 5.19 14.98
CA THR A 367 10.92 3.93 15.60
C THR A 367 11.31 4.14 17.06
N ILE A 368 11.12 3.12 17.90
CA ILE A 368 11.38 3.21 19.34
C ILE A 368 12.77 2.69 19.69
N ASN A 369 13.18 1.58 19.06
CA ASN A 369 14.44 0.91 19.29
C ASN A 369 15.31 0.91 18.03
N ASP A 370 16.60 0.66 18.24
CA ASP A 370 17.51 0.30 17.16
C ASP A 370 17.05 -1.05 16.56
N ILE A 371 16.86 -1.10 15.24
CA ILE A 371 16.44 -2.32 14.53
C ILE A 371 17.70 -2.98 13.95
N PRO A 372 18.14 -4.14 14.48
CA PRO A 372 19.34 -4.82 14.00
C PRO A 372 19.21 -5.24 12.54
N ILE A 373 20.34 -5.57 11.91
CA ILE A 373 20.37 -6.12 10.54
C ILE A 373 19.44 -7.33 10.43
N GLY A 374 18.53 -7.31 9.45
CA GLY A 374 17.51 -8.34 9.23
C GLY A 374 16.39 -8.35 10.29
N GLY A 375 16.36 -7.36 11.18
CA GLY A 375 15.37 -7.23 12.24
C GLY A 375 14.12 -6.46 11.83
N GLU A 376 13.14 -6.45 12.74
CA GLU A 376 11.90 -5.69 12.64
C GLU A 376 11.48 -5.06 13.98
N GLU A 377 10.66 -4.03 13.91
CA GLU A 377 9.94 -3.44 15.04
C GLU A 377 8.46 -3.29 14.69
N ASN A 378 7.58 -3.73 15.59
CA ASN A 378 6.13 -3.62 15.46
C ASN A 378 5.60 -2.43 16.25
N ASN A 379 4.82 -1.57 15.60
CA ASN A 379 4.31 -0.32 16.17
C ASN A 379 2.81 -0.15 15.90
N GLN A 380 2.19 0.77 16.67
CA GLN A 380 0.79 1.14 16.55
C GLN A 380 0.62 2.66 16.63
N ILE A 381 -0.29 3.22 15.82
CA ILE A 381 -0.69 4.64 15.90
C ILE A 381 -2.21 4.77 15.71
N THR A 382 -2.83 5.74 16.39
CA THR A 382 -4.24 6.11 16.16
C THR A 382 -4.32 7.51 15.56
N ILE A 383 -4.79 7.60 14.33
CA ILE A 383 -4.85 8.84 13.54
C ILE A 383 -6.30 9.33 13.50
N GLN A 384 -6.50 10.64 13.72
CA GLN A 384 -7.81 11.28 13.54
C GLN A 384 -7.96 11.81 12.12
N ILE A 385 -8.82 11.19 11.32
CA ILE A 385 -8.99 11.54 9.90
C ILE A 385 -9.83 12.82 9.77
N PRO A 386 -9.32 13.89 9.14
CA PRO A 386 -10.07 15.13 8.94
C PRO A 386 -11.39 14.92 8.19
N ASN A 387 -12.40 15.75 8.51
CA ASN A 387 -13.72 15.73 7.84
C ASN A 387 -13.67 16.10 6.35
N SER A 388 -12.56 16.67 5.87
CA SER A 388 -12.36 17.01 4.46
C SER A 388 -12.02 15.79 3.59
N ILE A 389 -11.61 14.68 4.20
CA ILE A 389 -11.24 13.44 3.51
C ILE A 389 -12.50 12.55 3.40
N SER A 390 -12.68 11.87 2.26
CA SER A 390 -13.77 10.91 2.07
C SER A 390 -13.69 9.76 3.07
N ASP A 391 -14.77 8.98 3.19
CA ASP A 391 -14.78 7.80 4.06
C ASP A 391 -13.95 6.64 3.52
N THR A 392 -13.68 6.64 2.21
CA THR A 392 -12.71 5.72 1.57
C THR A 392 -11.51 6.52 1.11
N PHE A 393 -10.31 6.09 1.47
CA PHE A 393 -9.05 6.73 1.10
C PHE A 393 -7.88 5.73 1.14
N THR A 394 -6.76 6.09 0.51
CA THR A 394 -5.49 5.37 0.65
C THR A 394 -4.56 6.16 1.57
N ILE A 395 -4.10 5.54 2.64
CA ILE A 395 -3.03 6.10 3.47
C ILE A 395 -1.67 5.58 2.98
N GLN A 396 -0.71 6.48 2.88
CA GLN A 396 0.69 6.19 2.61
C GLN A 396 1.48 6.29 3.91
N LEU A 397 2.22 5.24 4.25
CA LEU A 397 3.20 5.23 5.32
C LEU A 397 4.58 5.37 4.69
N VAL A 398 5.43 6.24 5.23
CA VAL A 398 6.80 6.43 4.76
C VAL A 398 7.72 6.41 5.98
N VAL A 399 8.57 5.38 6.09
CA VAL A 399 9.66 5.37 7.07
C VAL A 399 10.82 6.23 6.55
N ASP A 400 11.67 6.69 7.47
CA ASP A 400 12.68 7.71 7.24
C ASP A 400 12.12 8.94 6.49
N ASN A 401 11.04 9.51 7.03
CA ASN A 401 10.46 10.73 6.48
C ASN A 401 10.09 11.71 7.58
N ASP A 402 10.71 12.90 7.54
CA ASP A 402 10.52 13.99 8.50
C ASP A 402 9.15 14.70 8.40
N GLY A 403 8.26 14.24 7.51
CA GLY A 403 6.96 14.84 7.20
C GLY A 403 7.01 15.93 6.13
N LEU A 404 8.21 16.29 5.66
CA LEU A 404 8.47 17.24 4.57
C LEU A 404 9.02 16.53 3.31
N ASN A 405 8.96 15.20 3.28
CA ASN A 405 9.55 14.35 2.24
C ASN A 405 11.08 14.39 2.18
N ASN A 406 11.75 14.59 3.33
CA ASN A 406 13.18 14.39 3.44
C ASN A 406 13.49 13.13 4.25
N GLY A 407 14.40 12.30 3.73
CA GLY A 407 15.09 11.26 4.48
C GLY A 407 16.17 11.83 5.39
N ILE A 408 16.33 11.23 6.58
CA ILE A 408 17.33 11.63 7.58
C ILE A 408 18.45 10.59 7.65
N ILE A 409 18.11 9.32 7.48
CA ILE A 409 19.04 8.20 7.53
C ILE A 409 19.48 7.89 6.10
N THR A 410 20.79 7.81 5.87
CA THR A 410 21.28 7.31 4.58
C THR A 410 21.11 5.80 4.56
N GLU A 411 20.45 5.29 3.52
CA GLU A 411 20.06 3.89 3.39
C GLU A 411 20.71 3.23 2.16
N THR A 412 20.67 1.90 2.11
CA THR A 412 21.13 1.19 0.91
C THR A 412 20.18 1.35 -0.28
N ASN A 413 18.90 1.66 -0.03
CA ASN A 413 17.90 1.91 -1.05
C ASN A 413 16.87 2.96 -0.59
N GLU A 414 17.05 4.20 -1.04
CA GLU A 414 16.20 5.36 -0.68
C GLU A 414 14.80 5.36 -1.31
N VAL A 415 14.41 4.30 -2.06
CA VAL A 415 13.13 4.26 -2.80
C VAL A 415 12.21 3.10 -2.38
N ASN A 416 12.54 2.36 -1.32
CA ASN A 416 11.72 1.25 -0.81
C ASN A 416 11.01 1.57 0.53
N ASN A 417 11.07 2.82 1.00
CA ASN A 417 10.61 3.25 2.31
C ASN A 417 9.09 3.42 2.45
N ASN A 418 8.30 3.11 1.42
CA ASN A 418 6.87 3.44 1.37
C ASN A 418 5.93 2.23 1.31
N ASN A 419 4.80 2.34 2.00
CA ASN A 419 3.69 1.39 1.97
C ASN A 419 2.35 2.11 1.78
N PHE A 420 1.40 1.45 1.13
CA PHE A 420 0.05 2.00 0.89
C PHE A 420 -1.01 1.05 1.42
N GLN A 421 -2.01 1.60 2.11
CA GLN A 421 -3.16 0.86 2.63
C GLN A 421 -4.46 1.58 2.29
N GLU A 422 -5.39 0.88 1.64
CA GLU A 422 -6.77 1.37 1.45
C GLU A 422 -7.59 1.17 2.73
N ILE A 423 -8.29 2.22 3.15
CA ILE A 423 -9.07 2.25 4.39
C ILE A 423 -10.49 2.74 4.07
N GLN A 424 -11.46 2.07 4.69
CA GLN A 424 -12.86 2.46 4.66
C GLN A 424 -13.35 2.74 6.08
N LEU A 425 -13.70 3.99 6.35
CA LEU A 425 -14.37 4.42 7.58
C LEU A 425 -15.82 3.94 7.60
N LEU A 426 -16.35 3.84 8.81
CA LEU A 426 -17.74 3.54 9.08
C LEU A 426 -18.41 4.82 9.59
N PRO A 427 -18.92 5.70 8.70
CA PRO A 427 -19.53 6.96 9.10
C PRO A 427 -20.80 6.74 9.92
N PHE A 428 -21.29 7.82 10.53
CA PHE A 428 -22.59 7.77 11.21
C PHE A 428 -23.69 7.43 10.19
N PRO A 429 -24.49 6.36 10.42
CA PRO A 429 -25.50 5.92 9.47
C PRO A 429 -26.63 6.94 9.32
N GLU A 430 -27.31 6.94 8.17
CA GLU A 430 -28.51 7.76 7.97
C GLU A 430 -29.64 7.32 8.91
N THR A 431 -30.39 8.29 9.45
CA THR A 431 -31.51 8.03 10.36
C THR A 431 -32.75 7.55 9.60
N ILE A 432 -33.29 6.40 10.00
CA ILE A 432 -34.54 5.83 9.48
C ILE A 432 -35.69 6.17 10.44
N HIS A 433 -36.70 6.89 9.94
CA HIS A 433 -37.83 7.32 10.76
C HIS A 433 -38.88 6.20 10.92
N LEU A 434 -39.16 5.84 12.17
CA LEU A 434 -40.27 4.96 12.54
C LEU A 434 -41.58 5.75 12.69
N GLN A 435 -42.71 5.05 12.65
CA GLN A 435 -44.00 5.63 13.01
C GLN A 435 -44.00 5.97 14.51
N PRO A 436 -44.52 7.15 14.88
CA PRO A 436 -44.61 7.54 16.29
C PRO A 436 -45.43 6.55 17.11
N ILE A 437 -45.05 6.36 18.38
CA ILE A 437 -45.90 5.70 19.36
C ILE A 437 -46.74 6.77 20.05
N LEU A 438 -48.04 6.52 20.15
CA LEU A 438 -48.99 7.42 20.80
C LEU A 438 -49.44 6.83 22.13
N GLU A 439 -49.35 7.63 23.19
CA GLU A 439 -49.84 7.23 24.51
C GLU A 439 -50.67 8.32 25.18
N CYS A 440 -51.58 7.88 26.05
CA CYS A 440 -52.46 8.78 26.76
C CYS A 440 -51.71 9.65 27.75
N ASN A 441 -51.96 10.96 27.68
CA ASN A 441 -51.50 11.95 28.64
C ASN A 441 -51.97 11.56 30.05
N LYS A 442 -51.02 11.29 30.96
CA LYS A 442 -51.29 11.03 32.38
C LYS A 442 -51.27 12.32 33.21
N GLY A 443 -51.08 13.46 32.56
CA GLY A 443 -51.03 14.81 33.14
C GLY A 443 -49.77 15.55 32.71
N TYR A 444 -49.87 16.87 32.53
CA TYR A 444 -48.76 17.75 32.17
C TYR A 444 -47.98 17.30 30.92
N ASN A 445 -48.66 16.71 29.93
CA ASN A 445 -48.09 16.23 28.68
C ASN A 445 -47.05 15.10 28.86
N LYS A 446 -47.21 14.29 29.91
CA LYS A 446 -46.39 13.12 30.16
C LYS A 446 -47.17 11.85 29.96
N ALA A 447 -46.54 10.89 29.31
CA ALA A 447 -47.02 9.52 29.21
C ALA A 447 -45.90 8.52 29.50
N THR A 448 -46.30 7.27 29.75
CA THR A 448 -45.40 6.13 29.92
C THR A 448 -45.49 5.29 28.66
N PHE A 449 -44.36 5.03 28.01
CA PHE A 449 -44.27 4.32 26.74
C PHE A 449 -43.58 2.97 26.92
N ASP A 450 -44.02 1.97 26.15
CA ASP A 450 -43.27 0.74 25.92
C ASP A 450 -42.44 0.89 24.63
N LEU A 451 -41.16 1.20 24.78
CA LEU A 451 -40.24 1.40 23.66
C LEU A 451 -40.02 0.11 22.85
N THR A 452 -40.32 -1.07 23.40
CA THR A 452 -40.17 -2.34 22.68
C THR A 452 -41.20 -2.49 21.55
N GLU A 453 -42.31 -1.73 21.59
CA GLU A 453 -43.28 -1.69 20.49
C GLU A 453 -42.65 -1.19 19.18
N ALA A 454 -41.63 -0.34 19.27
CA ALA A 454 -40.87 0.15 18.12
C ALA A 454 -40.28 -0.99 17.28
N LEU A 455 -39.88 -2.08 17.94
CA LEU A 455 -39.23 -3.22 17.30
C LEU A 455 -40.18 -3.99 16.37
N SER A 456 -41.50 -3.82 16.52
CA SER A 456 -42.48 -4.41 15.59
C SER A 456 -42.46 -3.76 14.20
N GLN A 457 -41.89 -2.55 14.10
CA GLN A 457 -41.75 -1.79 12.86
C GLN A 457 -40.44 -2.12 12.11
N ILE A 458 -39.54 -2.88 12.73
CA ILE A 458 -38.23 -3.22 12.21
C ILE A 458 -38.21 -4.71 11.84
N ASN A 459 -37.55 -5.07 10.73
CA ASN A 459 -37.30 -6.46 10.40
C ASN A 459 -36.15 -7.02 11.26
N GLN A 460 -36.48 -7.49 12.45
CA GLN A 460 -35.50 -7.93 13.47
C GLN A 460 -34.56 -9.04 13.02
N ASN A 461 -34.92 -9.84 12.00
CA ASN A 461 -34.07 -10.93 11.50
C ASN A 461 -32.77 -10.45 10.82
N GLN A 462 -32.62 -9.15 10.56
CA GLN A 462 -31.43 -8.56 9.94
C GLN A 462 -30.39 -8.08 10.95
N TYR A 463 -30.70 -8.11 12.25
CA TYR A 463 -29.90 -7.46 13.29
C TYR A 463 -29.55 -8.41 14.43
N LEU A 464 -28.40 -8.17 15.06
CA LEU A 464 -27.87 -8.94 16.18
C LEU A 464 -28.47 -8.48 17.51
N SER A 465 -28.62 -7.17 17.70
CA SER A 465 -29.13 -6.56 18.93
C SER A 465 -29.67 -5.15 18.69
N PHE A 466 -30.42 -4.63 19.67
CA PHE A 466 -30.96 -3.27 19.66
C PHE A 466 -30.59 -2.55 20.95
N SER A 467 -30.23 -1.28 20.85
CA SER A 467 -30.02 -0.39 22.00
C SER A 467 -30.73 0.95 21.78
N PHE A 468 -31.19 1.57 22.86
CA PHE A 468 -32.03 2.77 22.83
C PHE A 468 -31.32 3.93 23.55
N TYR A 469 -31.42 5.12 22.99
CA TYR A 469 -30.70 6.31 23.43
C TYR A 469 -31.59 7.57 23.34
N GLU A 470 -31.38 8.53 24.24
CA GLU A 470 -32.10 9.81 24.20
C GLU A 470 -31.49 10.79 23.19
N THR A 471 -30.17 10.70 22.97
CA THR A 471 -29.41 11.58 22.06
C THR A 471 -28.42 10.78 21.20
N THR A 472 -27.90 11.41 20.14
CA THR A 472 -26.83 10.81 19.33
C THR A 472 -25.49 10.75 20.05
N GLU A 473 -25.24 11.66 20.99
CA GLU A 473 -24.07 11.68 21.86
C GLU A 473 -24.06 10.51 22.84
N ASP A 474 -25.24 10.09 23.29
CA ASP A 474 -25.39 8.90 24.13
C ASP A 474 -25.04 7.61 23.40
N ILE A 475 -25.14 7.56 22.07
CA ILE A 475 -24.71 6.40 21.26
C ILE A 475 -23.18 6.27 21.32
N VAL A 476 -22.46 7.37 21.13
CA VAL A 476 -20.98 7.37 21.13
C VAL A 476 -20.42 7.06 22.53
N SER A 477 -21.12 7.51 23.58
CA SER A 477 -20.74 7.25 24.97
C SER A 477 -21.34 5.97 25.56
N ASP A 478 -22.13 5.23 24.78
CA ASP A 478 -22.86 4.02 25.15
C ASP A 478 -23.78 4.16 26.40
N ASN A 479 -24.43 5.32 26.53
CA ASN A 479 -25.39 5.60 27.60
C ASN A 479 -26.80 5.13 27.24
N THR A 480 -27.07 3.83 27.42
CA THR A 480 -28.35 3.21 27.02
C THR A 480 -29.53 3.50 27.97
N ILE A 481 -30.72 3.62 27.39
CA ILE A 481 -32.00 3.60 28.12
C ILE A 481 -32.27 2.16 28.59
N THR A 482 -32.45 1.98 29.90
CA THR A 482 -32.62 0.64 30.50
C THR A 482 -34.08 0.24 30.75
N ASN A 483 -34.96 1.20 31.03
CA ASN A 483 -36.36 0.93 31.35
C ASN A 483 -37.26 1.03 30.11
N LEU A 484 -37.10 0.08 29.18
CA LEU A 484 -37.75 0.11 27.86
C LEU A 484 -39.28 -0.03 27.94
N ALA A 485 -39.80 -0.92 28.77
CA ALA A 485 -41.24 -1.21 28.84
C ALA A 485 -42.07 -0.17 29.61
N SER A 486 -41.42 0.80 30.24
CA SER A 486 -42.08 1.80 31.09
C SER A 486 -41.30 3.13 31.08
N TYR A 487 -40.95 3.58 29.88
CA TYR A 487 -40.18 4.79 29.68
C TYR A 487 -41.04 6.03 29.92
N GLY A 488 -40.56 6.96 30.75
CA GLY A 488 -41.28 8.19 31.08
C GLY A 488 -40.80 9.35 30.21
N SER A 489 -41.65 9.82 29.31
CA SER A 489 -41.34 11.00 28.48
C SER A 489 -41.19 12.29 29.32
N SER A 490 -40.28 13.16 28.88
CA SER A 490 -40.04 14.48 29.47
C SER A 490 -40.75 15.61 28.72
N THR A 491 -40.92 15.46 27.40
CA THR A 491 -41.59 16.39 26.49
C THR A 491 -42.48 15.63 25.49
N THR A 492 -43.34 16.35 24.75
CA THR A 492 -44.10 15.77 23.63
C THR A 492 -44.04 16.72 22.41
N PRO A 493 -43.61 16.25 21.23
CA PRO A 493 -42.97 14.95 20.98
C PRO A 493 -41.59 14.86 21.65
N GLN A 494 -41.13 13.64 21.92
CA GLN A 494 -39.75 13.34 22.32
C GLN A 494 -39.17 12.27 21.38
N SER A 495 -38.02 12.55 20.77
CA SER A 495 -37.35 11.59 19.89
C SER A 495 -36.49 10.62 20.71
N ILE A 496 -36.49 9.35 20.31
CA ILE A 496 -35.65 8.27 20.83
C ILE A 496 -34.89 7.65 19.67
N TYR A 497 -33.60 7.44 19.86
CA TYR A 497 -32.71 6.83 18.88
C TYR A 497 -32.53 5.35 19.19
N ILE A 498 -32.57 4.51 18.17
CA ILE A 498 -32.43 3.06 18.30
C ILE A 498 -31.30 2.61 17.38
N THR A 499 -30.22 2.09 17.94
CA THR A 499 -29.19 1.41 17.14
C THR A 499 -29.59 -0.05 16.95
N ALA A 500 -29.50 -0.53 15.71
CA ALA A 500 -29.74 -1.91 15.34
C ALA A 500 -28.43 -2.50 14.81
N PHE A 501 -27.75 -3.31 15.64
CA PHE A 501 -26.40 -3.79 15.34
C PHE A 501 -26.41 -4.87 14.26
N THR A 502 -25.46 -4.76 13.34
CA THR A 502 -25.09 -5.74 12.31
C THR A 502 -23.72 -6.33 12.63
N GLU A 503 -23.18 -7.19 11.76
CA GLU A 503 -21.82 -7.74 11.94
C GLU A 503 -20.71 -6.69 11.80
N LEU A 504 -20.96 -5.61 11.05
CA LEU A 504 -19.96 -4.57 10.77
C LEU A 504 -20.22 -3.26 11.53
N CYS A 505 -21.49 -2.86 11.69
CA CYS A 505 -21.84 -1.62 12.36
C CYS A 505 -23.27 -1.61 12.91
N PHE A 506 -23.99 -0.49 12.87
CA PHE A 506 -25.41 -0.41 13.23
C PHE A 506 -26.18 0.44 12.23
N ASP A 507 -27.46 0.10 12.02
CA ASP A 507 -28.43 1.03 11.43
C ASP A 507 -29.03 1.89 12.54
N LEU A 508 -29.39 3.13 12.21
CA LEU A 508 -29.97 4.06 13.17
C LEU A 508 -31.43 4.36 12.84
N TYR A 509 -32.30 4.05 13.79
CA TYR A 509 -33.70 4.44 13.73
C TYR A 509 -33.99 5.59 14.68
N VAL A 510 -34.97 6.39 14.32
CA VAL A 510 -35.54 7.42 15.20
C VAL A 510 -37.04 7.21 15.36
N LEU A 511 -37.49 7.28 16.60
CA LEU A 511 -38.87 7.12 17.00
C LEU A 511 -39.32 8.37 17.76
N ASP A 512 -40.45 8.95 17.36
CA ASP A 512 -41.09 10.00 18.15
C ASP A 512 -42.12 9.42 19.13
N LEU A 513 -42.00 9.80 20.39
CA LEU A 513 -42.99 9.53 21.43
C LEU A 513 -43.96 10.71 21.50
N VAL A 514 -45.23 10.45 21.16
CA VAL A 514 -46.27 11.47 21.12
C VAL A 514 -47.26 11.22 22.24
N THR A 515 -47.29 12.14 23.20
CA THR A 515 -48.34 12.16 24.23
C THR A 515 -49.57 12.87 23.68
N GLU A 516 -50.73 12.21 23.70
CA GLU A 516 -52.00 12.77 23.27
C GLU A 516 -53.02 12.90 24.41
N ASN A 517 -53.87 13.92 24.35
CA ASN A 517 -54.92 14.12 25.33
C ASN A 517 -56.01 13.07 25.11
N CYS A 518 -56.13 12.08 25.99
CA CYS A 518 -57.19 11.06 25.92
C CYS A 518 -58.50 11.52 26.56
N PRO A 519 -59.67 10.96 26.17
CA PRO A 519 -60.96 11.35 26.72
C PRO A 519 -60.98 11.15 28.25
N PRO A 520 -61.51 12.11 29.03
CA PRO A 520 -61.61 11.95 30.47
C PRO A 520 -62.69 10.92 30.83
N TYR A 521 -62.48 10.21 31.95
CA TYR A 521 -63.47 9.27 32.47
C TYR A 521 -64.42 9.97 33.44
N VAL A 522 -65.69 10.06 33.05
CA VAL A 522 -66.74 10.71 33.84
C VAL A 522 -67.43 9.67 34.74
N PRO A 523 -67.34 9.79 36.09
CA PRO A 523 -67.99 8.85 36.99
C PRO A 523 -69.51 9.02 37.00
N GLN A 524 -70.24 7.95 37.30
CA GLN A 524 -71.71 7.95 37.32
C GLN A 524 -72.32 8.51 38.61
N GLY A 525 -71.50 8.75 39.64
CA GLY A 525 -71.96 9.37 40.88
C GLY A 525 -70.81 9.75 41.82
N PHE A 526 -71.14 10.57 42.82
CA PHE A 526 -70.23 11.00 43.87
C PHE A 526 -71.01 11.35 45.14
N SER A 527 -70.33 11.40 46.28
CA SER A 527 -70.92 11.52 47.61
C SER A 527 -70.34 12.70 48.38
N PRO A 528 -70.94 13.90 48.30
CA PRO A 528 -70.48 15.08 49.04
C PRO A 528 -70.85 15.01 50.53
N ASN A 529 -70.31 14.04 51.27
CA ASN A 529 -70.56 13.80 52.71
C ASN A 529 -69.37 14.21 53.61
N ASN A 530 -68.29 14.71 53.01
CA ASN A 530 -67.06 15.16 53.65
C ASN A 530 -66.30 14.04 54.38
N ASP A 531 -66.33 12.82 53.81
CA ASP A 531 -65.57 11.66 54.28
C ASP A 531 -64.21 11.48 53.58
N SER A 532 -63.82 12.43 52.73
CA SER A 532 -62.64 12.46 51.85
C SER A 532 -62.67 11.55 50.63
N ILE A 533 -63.74 10.78 50.43
CA ILE A 533 -63.89 9.82 49.32
C ILE A 533 -65.02 10.27 48.41
N ASN A 534 -64.70 10.58 47.14
CA ASN A 534 -65.68 11.03 46.14
C ASN A 534 -66.52 12.25 46.58
N ASP A 535 -65.95 13.16 47.37
CA ASP A 535 -66.64 14.36 47.87
C ASP A 535 -66.99 15.41 46.80
N TYR A 536 -66.35 15.32 45.65
CA TYR A 536 -66.61 16.18 44.50
C TYR A 536 -66.72 15.35 43.24
N PHE A 537 -67.25 15.96 42.19
CA PHE A 537 -67.35 15.35 40.89
C PHE A 537 -65.96 15.23 40.24
N ASN A 538 -65.23 14.20 40.64
CA ASN A 538 -63.86 13.93 40.24
C ASN A 538 -63.82 13.18 38.90
N ILE A 539 -63.93 13.94 37.81
CA ILE A 539 -63.75 13.44 36.45
C ILE A 539 -62.25 13.13 36.24
N GLN A 540 -61.91 11.85 36.06
CA GLN A 540 -60.51 11.42 35.93
C GLN A 540 -59.91 11.90 34.61
N GLY A 541 -58.68 12.41 34.67
CA GLY A 541 -57.99 13.00 33.51
C GLY A 541 -58.48 14.40 33.13
N LEU A 542 -59.53 14.94 33.75
CA LEU A 542 -60.02 16.28 33.38
C LEU A 542 -59.09 17.39 33.88
N TYR A 543 -58.78 17.37 35.17
CA TYR A 543 -58.15 18.50 35.87
C TYR A 543 -56.63 18.63 35.64
N SER A 544 -56.00 17.62 35.04
CA SER A 544 -54.55 17.58 34.76
C SER A 544 -54.19 17.56 33.27
N ILE A 545 -55.18 17.41 32.39
CA ILE A 545 -54.99 17.31 30.92
C ILE A 545 -55.72 18.47 30.24
N PHE A 546 -56.99 18.69 30.58
CA PHE A 546 -57.84 19.71 29.98
C PHE A 546 -57.99 20.91 30.93
N GLU A 547 -56.89 21.57 31.26
CA GLU A 547 -56.87 22.64 32.28
C GLU A 547 -57.78 23.84 31.95
N ASN A 548 -58.15 24.01 30.67
CA ASN A 548 -59.04 25.07 30.20
C ASN A 548 -60.52 24.66 30.07
N HIS A 549 -60.91 23.47 30.57
CA HIS A 549 -62.26 22.96 30.42
C HIS A 549 -63.33 23.85 31.10
N GLU A 550 -64.57 23.72 30.62
CA GLU A 550 -65.76 24.30 31.24
C GLU A 550 -66.75 23.17 31.58
N LEU A 551 -67.16 23.11 32.85
CA LEU A 551 -68.13 22.16 33.36
C LEU A 551 -69.40 22.89 33.79
N LEU A 552 -70.52 22.55 33.15
CA LEU A 552 -71.86 23.07 33.49
C LEU A 552 -72.71 21.93 34.04
N ILE A 553 -73.40 22.16 35.16
CA ILE A 553 -74.33 21.18 35.75
C ILE A 553 -75.74 21.75 35.80
N TYR A 554 -76.70 20.93 35.38
CA TYR A 554 -78.11 21.22 35.31
C TYR A 554 -78.90 20.28 36.22
N ASN A 555 -79.95 20.80 36.86
CA ASN A 555 -80.92 19.98 37.56
C ASN A 555 -81.86 19.25 36.57
N ARG A 556 -82.71 18.35 37.08
CA ARG A 556 -83.70 17.60 36.27
C ARG A 556 -84.72 18.44 35.50
N TYR A 557 -84.81 19.73 35.77
CA TYR A 557 -85.69 20.68 35.09
C TYR A 557 -84.96 21.51 34.03
N GLY A 558 -83.67 21.23 33.76
CA GLY A 558 -82.87 21.96 32.79
C GLY A 558 -82.35 23.32 33.27
N THR A 559 -82.41 23.61 34.58
CA THR A 559 -81.85 24.84 35.15
C THR A 559 -80.36 24.65 35.45
N LEU A 560 -79.50 25.57 34.98
CA LEU A 560 -78.08 25.61 35.32
C LEU A 560 -77.92 25.93 36.82
N ILE A 561 -77.27 25.02 37.55
CA ILE A 561 -77.04 25.13 38.99
C ILE A 561 -75.57 25.26 39.36
N PHE A 562 -74.66 24.86 38.45
CA PHE A 562 -73.23 24.99 38.66
C PHE A 562 -72.52 25.30 37.35
N LYS A 563 -71.52 26.18 37.43
CA LYS A 563 -70.52 26.43 36.40
C LYS A 563 -69.15 26.40 37.06
N GLY A 564 -68.24 25.60 36.51
CA GLY A 564 -66.89 25.44 37.02
C GLY A 564 -65.86 25.18 35.92
N ASP A 565 -64.62 25.04 36.37
CA ASP A 565 -63.40 24.88 35.58
C ASP A 565 -62.34 24.16 36.44
N ASN A 566 -61.06 24.24 36.05
CA ASN A 566 -59.98 23.58 36.80
C ASN A 566 -59.77 24.11 38.23
N THR A 567 -60.15 25.35 38.50
CA THR A 567 -60.05 25.99 39.83
C THR A 567 -61.31 25.77 40.66
N THR A 568 -62.47 25.69 39.99
CA THR A 568 -63.78 25.60 40.62
C THR A 568 -64.39 24.21 40.40
N LYS A 569 -64.02 23.26 41.26
CA LYS A 569 -64.53 21.87 41.24
C LYS A 569 -65.93 21.77 41.83
N TRP A 570 -66.75 20.82 41.38
CA TRP A 570 -68.12 20.68 41.86
C TRP A 570 -68.23 19.75 43.08
N TYR A 571 -68.36 20.32 44.27
CA TYR A 571 -68.60 19.62 45.54
C TYR A 571 -70.09 19.36 45.83
N GLY A 572 -70.92 19.27 44.79
CA GLY A 572 -72.38 19.24 44.94
C GLY A 572 -72.99 20.57 45.40
N LEU A 573 -72.22 21.67 45.40
CA LEU A 573 -72.69 23.00 45.79
C LEU A 573 -73.25 23.79 44.60
N ILE A 574 -74.27 24.60 44.83
CA ILE A 574 -74.89 25.47 43.82
C ILE A 574 -74.10 26.79 43.74
N ASN A 575 -73.66 27.20 42.55
CA ASN A 575 -73.06 28.53 42.30
C ASN A 575 -73.71 29.31 41.14
N GLN A 576 -74.71 28.73 40.48
CA GLN A 576 -75.52 29.38 39.45
C GLN A 576 -77.01 29.34 39.81
N GLY A 577 -77.83 30.16 39.14
CA GLY A 577 -79.27 30.28 39.38
C GLY A 577 -79.64 31.40 40.36
N LEU A 578 -80.92 31.52 40.74
CA LEU A 578 -81.43 32.64 41.56
C LEU A 578 -81.40 32.40 43.07
N ASN A 579 -81.36 31.14 43.54
CA ASN A 579 -81.53 30.76 44.94
C ASN A 579 -80.55 29.65 45.35
N ASN A 580 -80.35 29.48 46.67
CA ASN A 580 -79.59 28.37 47.28
C ASN A 580 -78.09 28.32 46.94
N HIS A 581 -77.48 29.45 46.56
CA HIS A 581 -76.02 29.52 46.38
C HIS A 581 -75.28 29.06 47.63
N GLY A 582 -74.23 28.25 47.44
CA GLY A 582 -73.44 27.66 48.51
C GLY A 582 -74.11 26.51 49.26
N LYS A 583 -75.36 26.12 48.92
CA LYS A 583 -76.00 24.94 49.49
C LYS A 583 -75.72 23.69 48.66
N ILE A 584 -75.66 22.55 49.35
CA ILE A 584 -75.58 21.23 48.73
C ILE A 584 -76.88 20.91 47.98
N VAL A 585 -76.74 20.30 46.80
CA VAL A 585 -77.88 19.88 45.98
C VAL A 585 -78.56 18.65 46.63
N PRO A 586 -79.90 18.51 46.53
CA PRO A 586 -80.59 17.32 47.02
C PRO A 586 -80.10 16.04 46.34
N VAL A 587 -80.21 14.90 47.04
CA VAL A 587 -79.98 13.56 46.45
C VAL A 587 -80.80 13.39 45.17
N GLY A 588 -80.14 12.94 44.11
CA GLY A 588 -80.79 12.75 42.81
C GLY A 588 -79.83 12.82 41.62
N THR A 589 -80.41 12.68 40.43
CA THR A 589 -79.68 12.76 39.15
C THR A 589 -79.59 14.19 38.65
N TYR A 590 -78.38 14.58 38.25
CA TYR A 590 -78.05 15.84 37.62
C TYR A 590 -77.46 15.58 36.23
N PHE A 591 -77.51 16.58 35.36
CA PHE A 591 -77.01 16.48 33.99
C PHE A 591 -75.81 17.41 33.82
N TYR A 592 -74.77 16.95 33.14
CA TYR A 592 -73.59 17.77 32.87
C TYR A 592 -73.47 18.09 31.38
N VAL A 593 -72.90 19.26 31.10
CA VAL A 593 -72.35 19.65 29.80
C VAL A 593 -70.88 20.00 30.04
N LEU A 594 -69.98 19.20 29.46
CA LEU A 594 -68.53 19.31 29.62
C LEU A 594 -67.91 19.72 28.28
N ASN A 595 -67.32 20.91 28.25
CA ASN A 595 -66.57 21.41 27.11
C ASN A 595 -65.08 21.39 27.45
N LEU A 596 -64.32 20.47 26.85
CA LEU A 596 -62.89 20.29 27.12
C LEU A 596 -62.02 21.43 26.58
N LYS A 597 -62.57 22.31 25.74
CA LYS A 597 -61.84 23.38 25.02
C LYS A 597 -60.63 22.87 24.23
N ASP A 598 -60.72 21.64 23.73
CA ASP A 598 -59.74 20.99 22.88
C ASP A 598 -60.35 20.75 21.50
N SER A 599 -59.63 21.07 20.42
CA SER A 599 -60.13 20.98 19.04
C SER A 599 -60.47 19.55 18.61
N ASN A 600 -59.86 18.55 19.26
CA ASN A 600 -60.06 17.14 18.94
C ASN A 600 -61.32 16.56 19.59
N TYR A 601 -61.98 17.31 20.49
CA TYR A 601 -63.12 16.83 21.25
C TYR A 601 -64.36 17.70 21.10
N SER A 602 -65.50 17.06 20.84
CA SER A 602 -66.81 17.70 20.88
C SER A 602 -67.31 17.85 22.33
N VAL A 603 -68.30 18.73 22.52
CA VAL A 603 -68.95 18.91 23.84
C VAL A 603 -69.58 17.59 24.29
N GLN A 604 -69.23 17.16 25.49
CA GLN A 604 -69.73 15.92 26.09
C GLN A 604 -70.91 16.23 27.01
N THR A 605 -71.92 15.37 27.00
CA THR A 605 -73.09 15.50 27.87
C THR A 605 -73.45 14.18 28.51
N GLY A 606 -73.92 14.20 29.75
CA GLY A 606 -74.37 12.99 30.41
C GLY A 606 -75.06 13.30 31.72
N TRP A 607 -75.13 12.30 32.61
CA TRP A 607 -75.73 12.43 33.92
C TRP A 607 -74.76 11.96 35.01
N VAL A 608 -75.01 12.44 36.23
CA VAL A 608 -74.29 12.06 37.44
C VAL A 608 -75.27 12.01 38.61
N TYR A 609 -75.16 10.97 39.43
CA TYR A 609 -76.00 10.78 40.61
C TYR A 609 -75.29 11.30 41.87
N VAL A 610 -75.96 12.17 42.61
CA VAL A 610 -75.48 12.70 43.90
C VAL A 610 -76.16 11.93 45.03
N ASN A 611 -75.37 11.35 45.93
CA ASN A 611 -75.85 10.59 47.09
C ASN A 611 -74.90 10.72 48.26
N TYR A 612 -75.38 11.07 49.45
CA TYR A 612 -74.53 11.37 50.62
C TYR A 612 -75.19 10.93 51.93
#